data_AF-A0AAN8LH47-F1
#
_entry.id   AF-A0AAN8LH47-F1
#
_cell.length_a   1.000
_cell.length_b   1.000
_cell.length_c   1.000
_cell.angle_alpha   90.00
_cell.angle_beta   90.00
_cell.angle_gamma   90.00
#
_symmetry.space_group_name_H-M   'P 1'
#
loop_
_entity.id
_entity.type
_entity.pdbx_description
1 polymer ?
#
loop_
_entity_poly.entity_id
_entity_poly.type
_entity_poly.pdbx_seq_one_letter_code
_entity_poly.pdbx_strand_id
1 'polypeptide(L)' 'MAYSLGLEAEVFLSADRHIGSDENGSALRSLYYPPVRSDRVKEGQLRCGEHTDYGSITLVFQSQVGDLQVNKTPL' A
#
# COMPACT_ATOMS: atom_id res chain seq x y z
N MET A 1 9.10 11.31 -7.23
CA MET A 1 10.06 10.73 -6.27
C MET A 1 11.49 11.20 -6.53
N ALA A 2 12.06 10.99 -7.72
CA ALA A 2 13.42 11.44 -8.03
C ALA A 2 13.67 12.94 -7.77
N TYR A 3 12.86 13.80 -8.38
CA TYR A 3 13.03 15.25 -8.28
C TYR A 3 12.91 15.80 -6.85
N SER A 4 12.06 15.22 -6.01
CA SER A 4 11.94 15.62 -4.59
C SER A 4 13.18 15.29 -3.77
N LEU A 5 14.05 14.41 -4.27
CA LEU A 5 15.34 14.05 -3.68
C LEU A 5 16.52 14.76 -4.37
N GLY A 6 16.27 15.65 -5.34
CA GLY A 6 17.32 16.29 -6.14
C GLY A 6 18.04 15.34 -7.10
N LEU A 7 17.37 14.24 -7.49
CA LEU A 7 17.91 13.22 -8.40
C LEU A 7 17.25 13.32 -9.78
N GLU A 8 17.96 12.85 -10.79
CA GLU A 8 17.42 12.65 -12.14
C GLU A 8 16.32 11.59 -12.15
N ALA A 9 15.28 11.82 -12.98
CA ALA A 9 14.13 10.90 -13.08
C ALA A 9 14.53 9.46 -13.39
N GLU A 10 15.60 9.28 -14.17
CA GLU A 10 16.11 8.00 -14.62
C GLU A 10 16.49 7.06 -13.47
N VAL A 11 16.81 7.60 -12.28
CA VAL A 11 17.13 6.77 -11.11
C VAL A 11 15.97 5.84 -10.73
N PHE A 12 14.74 6.35 -10.71
CA PHE A 12 13.57 5.53 -10.38
C PHE A 12 13.03 4.78 -11.61
N LEU A 13 13.08 5.40 -12.80
CA LEU A 13 12.63 4.74 -14.03
C LEU A 13 13.47 3.50 -14.36
N SER A 14 14.78 3.55 -14.14
CA SER A 14 15.67 2.41 -14.36
C SER A 14 15.49 1.31 -13.32
N ALA A 15 15.24 1.67 -12.05
CA ALA A 15 14.99 0.72 -10.96
C ALA A 15 13.69 -0.07 -11.18
N ASP A 16 12.64 0.60 -11.65
CA ASP A 16 11.32 0.01 -11.89
C ASP A 16 11.07 -0.31 -13.38
N ARG A 17 12.11 -0.33 -14.23
CA ARG A 17 12.00 -0.45 -15.70
C ARG A 17 11.25 -1.70 -16.21
N HIS A 18 11.19 -2.72 -15.35
CA HIS A 18 10.65 -4.04 -15.63
C HIS A 18 9.30 -4.28 -14.96
N ILE A 19 8.64 -3.23 -14.48
CA ILE A 19 7.33 -3.33 -13.82
C ILE A 19 6.36 -4.15 -14.68
N GLY A 20 5.77 -5.18 -14.09
CA GLY A 20 4.83 -6.08 -14.77
C GLY A 20 5.46 -7.25 -15.56
N SER A 21 6.78 -7.43 -15.54
CA SER A 21 7.44 -8.66 -16.01
C SER A 21 7.85 -9.57 -14.84
N ASP A 22 8.42 -10.73 -15.17
CA ASP A 22 9.01 -11.67 -14.22
C ASP A 22 10.35 -11.20 -13.63
N GLU A 23 10.97 -10.16 -14.19
CA GLU A 23 12.20 -9.55 -13.69
C GLU A 23 11.96 -8.47 -12.61
N ASN A 24 10.70 -8.16 -12.29
CA ASN A 24 10.32 -7.21 -11.24
C ASN A 24 9.23 -7.80 -10.33
N GLY A 25 9.44 -7.71 -9.01
CA GLY A 25 8.52 -8.24 -7.99
C GLY A 25 7.24 -7.43 -7.77
N SER A 26 6.60 -6.96 -8.84
CA SER A 26 5.32 -6.25 -8.75
C SER A 26 4.17 -7.18 -8.39
N ALA A 27 3.28 -6.72 -7.51
CA ALA A 27 2.10 -7.49 -7.10
C ALA A 27 0.81 -6.68 -7.28
N LEU A 28 -0.19 -7.30 -7.93
CA LEU A 28 -1.57 -6.80 -7.93
C LEU A 28 -2.39 -7.61 -6.91
N ARG A 29 -3.02 -6.91 -5.97
CA ARG A 29 -3.87 -7.53 -4.94
C ARG A 29 -5.29 -6.99 -5.03
N SER A 30 -6.26 -7.88 -5.24
CA SER A 30 -7.68 -7.56 -5.14
C SER A 30 -8.20 -8.03 -3.78
N LEU A 31 -8.53 -7.09 -2.91
CA LEU A 31 -8.98 -7.37 -1.54
C LEU A 31 -10.47 -7.06 -1.41
N TYR A 32 -11.26 -8.06 -1.01
CA TYR A 32 -12.67 -7.89 -0.71
C TYR A 32 -12.92 -8.10 0.79
N TYR A 33 -13.35 -7.04 1.46
CA TYR A 33 -13.68 -7.06 2.88
C TYR A 33 -15.21 -7.04 3.05
N PRO A 34 -15.86 -8.20 3.27
CA PRO A 34 -17.32 -8.23 3.41
C PRO A 34 -17.80 -7.47 4.66
N PRO A 35 -19.06 -7.02 4.68
CA PRO A 35 -19.68 -6.48 5.89
C PRO A 35 -19.63 -7.50 7.02
N VAL A 36 -19.30 -7.03 8.23
CA VAL A 36 -19.26 -7.86 9.43
C VAL A 36 -20.36 -7.39 10.37
N ARG A 37 -21.04 -8.34 11.04
CA ARG A 37 -22.03 -7.96 12.05
C ARG A 37 -21.32 -7.35 13.26
N SER A 38 -21.72 -6.13 13.63
CA SER A 38 -21.09 -5.37 14.72
C SER A 38 -21.17 -6.08 16.06
N ASP A 39 -22.22 -6.87 16.31
CA ASP A 39 -22.40 -7.67 17.53
C ASP A 39 -21.36 -8.81 17.71
N ARG A 40 -20.56 -9.11 16.67
CA ARG A 40 -19.55 -10.17 16.68
C ARG A 40 -18.10 -9.66 16.67
N VAL A 41 -17.89 -8.36 16.55
CA VAL A 41 -16.55 -7.76 16.50
C VAL A 41 -16.05 -7.57 17.93
N LYS A 42 -14.89 -8.14 18.25
CA LYS A 42 -14.25 -7.93 19.56
C LYS A 42 -13.67 -6.53 19.64
N GLU A 43 -13.59 -5.98 20.85
CA GLU A 43 -12.89 -4.72 21.09
C GLU A 43 -11.43 -4.83 20.60
N GLY A 44 -10.98 -3.82 19.85
CA GLY A 44 -9.64 -3.80 19.25
C GLY A 44 -9.40 -4.76 18.09
N GLN A 45 -10.42 -5.49 17.61
CA GLN A 45 -10.24 -6.40 16.48
C GLN A 45 -10.00 -5.64 15.18
N LEU A 46 -8.81 -5.82 14.60
CA LEU A 46 -8.40 -5.26 13.31
C LEU A 46 -8.66 -6.25 12.17
N ARG A 47 -8.94 -5.74 10.96
CA ARG A 47 -8.91 -6.58 9.75
C ARG A 47 -7.47 -6.81 9.29
N CYS A 48 -6.75 -5.72 9.08
CA CYS A 48 -5.32 -5.72 8.77
C CYS A 48 -4.60 -4.98 9.88
N GLY A 49 -3.54 -5.57 10.44
CA GLY A 49 -2.73 -4.94 11.47
C GLY A 49 -1.92 -3.76 10.90
N GLU A 50 -1.41 -2.91 11.79
CA GLU A 50 -0.45 -1.86 11.42
C GLU A 50 0.79 -2.51 10.80
N HIS A 51 1.24 -1.96 9.66
CA HIS A 51 2.41 -2.42 8.95
C HIS A 51 2.95 -1.32 8.03
N THR A 52 4.18 -1.53 7.54
CA THR A 52 4.72 -0.84 6.37
C THR A 52 4.70 -1.78 5.18
N ASP A 53 4.44 -1.23 3.99
CA ASP A 53 4.52 -2.00 2.76
C ASP A 53 5.97 -2.32 2.41
N TYR A 54 6.18 -3.49 1.81
CA TYR A 54 7.44 -3.82 1.15
C TYR A 54 7.44 -3.27 -0.28
N GLY A 55 8.57 -2.71 -0.70
CA GLY A 55 8.77 -2.20 -2.06
C GLY A 55 8.97 -0.69 -2.13
N SER A 56 8.89 -0.15 -3.34
CA SER A 56 9.15 1.26 -3.63
C SER A 56 7.89 2.14 -3.55
N ILE A 57 6.76 1.64 -4.04
CA ILE A 57 5.48 2.37 -4.10
C ILE A 57 4.27 1.42 -4.06
N THR A 58 3.21 1.84 -3.39
CA THR A 58 1.89 1.19 -3.41
C THR A 58 0.85 2.14 -4.00
N LEU A 59 0.12 1.68 -5.02
CA LEU A 59 -1.02 2.41 -5.58
C LEU A 59 -2.31 1.73 -5.12
N VAL A 60 -3.15 2.45 -4.38
CA VAL A 60 -4.37 1.90 -3.78
C VAL A 60 -5.61 2.53 -4.40
N PHE A 61 -6.48 1.68 -4.96
CA PHE A 61 -7.84 2.02 -5.38
C PHE A 61 -8.81 1.45 -4.35
N GLN A 62 -9.58 2.30 -3.68
CA GLN A 62 -10.50 1.90 -2.61
C GLN A 62 -11.91 2.43 -2.87
N SER A 63 -12.91 1.74 -2.32
CA SER A 63 -14.29 2.24 -2.30
C SER A 63 -14.42 3.44 -1.36
N GLN A 64 -15.57 4.13 -1.40
CA GLN A 64 -15.81 5.32 -0.57
C GLN A 64 -16.02 5.02 0.92
N VAL A 65 -15.86 3.77 1.37
CA VAL A 65 -16.15 3.35 2.75
C VAL A 65 -15.10 3.87 3.75
N GLY A 66 -13.87 4.19 3.30
CA GLY A 66 -12.91 4.97 4.08
C GLY A 66 -12.21 4.21 5.22
N ASP A 67 -11.82 2.95 5.00
CA ASP A 67 -11.25 2.08 6.03
C ASP A 67 -9.73 2.28 6.25
N LEU A 68 -9.01 2.94 5.34
CA LEU A 68 -7.56 3.11 5.43
C LEU A 68 -7.18 4.17 6.49
N GLN A 69 -6.31 3.79 7.41
CA GLN A 69 -5.76 4.67 8.46
C GLN A 69 -4.24 4.74 8.35
N VAL A 70 -3.66 5.90 8.65
CA VAL A 70 -2.21 6.13 8.58
C VAL A 70 -1.72 6.68 9.90
N ASN A 71 -0.73 6.01 10.49
CA ASN A 71 -0.01 6.52 11.65
C ASN A 71 0.99 7.61 11.20
N LYS A 72 0.83 8.83 11.71
CA LYS A 72 1.69 9.98 11.39
C LYS A 72 2.69 10.30 12.50
N THR A 73 2.78 9.43 13.51
CA THR A 73 3.74 9.60 14.60
C THR A 73 5.15 9.47 14.02
N PRO A 74 6.04 10.46 14.20
CA PRO A 74 7.42 10.35 13.78
C PRO A 74 8.09 9.17 14.49
N LEU A 75 8.97 8.46 13.79
CA LEU A 75 9.89 7.49 14.38
C LEU A 75 10.95 8.21 15.23
#